data_AF-A0A1B0WVQ7-F1
#
_entry.id   AF-A0A1B0WVQ7-F1
#
_cell.length_a   1.000
_cell.length_b   1.000
_cell.length_c   1.000
_cell.angle_alpha   90.00
_cell.angle_beta   90.00
_cell.angle_gamma   90.00
#
_symmetry.space_group_name_H-M   'P 1'
#
loop_
_entity.id
_entity.type
_entity.pdbx_description
1 polymer ?
#
loop_
_entity_poly.entity_id
_entity_poly.type
_entity_poly.pdbx_seq_one_letter_code
_entity_poly.pdbx_strand_id
1 'polypeptide(L)'
;MNTYHSLMFLLAIVLAVKYTFAKVTVDTQCKNGYLVQMSNHFECRCNDGFVLANENTCEKQIVCKNTQDVNKNCADYAVCINTRVNDVERALHCTCITGHNPLNSVCIPARCTNILCGKGKCIIDPTNPNNTMCSCDIGTTLDESNKCGKPGNTQCTLKCKANEECLLTQNYYKCVAKESGGEGSGGEGSGGEGSGGATGAAYSFMNGYSVISILVVFAFFMMSLV
;
A
#
# COMPACT_ATOMS: atom_id res chain seq x y z
N MET A 1 -24.89 -24.71 -18.44
CA MET A 1 -24.54 -23.45 -17.76
C MET A 1 -23.75 -22.61 -18.76
N ASN A 2 -24.22 -21.41 -19.10
CA ASN A 2 -23.79 -20.67 -20.29
C ASN A 2 -22.27 -20.36 -20.21
N THR A 3 -21.48 -20.95 -21.10
CA THR A 3 -20.00 -20.82 -21.14
C THR A 3 -19.53 -19.37 -21.16
N TYR A 4 -20.34 -18.46 -21.72
CA TYR A 4 -20.13 -17.01 -21.70
C TYR A 4 -20.15 -16.38 -20.30
N HIS A 5 -21.05 -16.80 -19.42
CA HIS A 5 -21.11 -16.28 -18.05
C HIS A 5 -19.93 -16.77 -17.20
N SER A 6 -19.50 -18.01 -17.43
CA SER A 6 -18.29 -18.55 -16.79
C SER A 6 -17.03 -17.80 -17.22
N LEU A 7 -16.89 -17.50 -18.53
CA LEU A 7 -15.77 -16.74 -19.08
C LEU A 7 -15.71 -15.31 -18.55
N MET A 8 -16.85 -14.61 -18.51
CA MET A 8 -16.95 -13.23 -18.00
C MET A 8 -16.64 -13.14 -16.50
N PHE A 9 -17.08 -14.14 -15.71
CA PHE A 9 -16.76 -14.21 -14.30
C PHE A 9 -15.25 -14.45 -14.06
N LEU A 10 -14.63 -15.29 -14.87
CA LEU A 10 -13.18 -15.55 -14.81
C LEU A 10 -12.38 -14.30 -15.19
N LEU A 11 -12.82 -13.56 -16.20
CA LEU A 11 -12.22 -12.30 -16.62
C LEU A 11 -12.37 -11.23 -15.53
N ALA A 12 -13.52 -11.15 -14.87
CA ALA A 12 -13.75 -10.26 -13.74
C ALA A 12 -12.86 -10.60 -12.54
N ILE A 13 -12.64 -11.89 -12.23
CA ILE A 13 -11.72 -12.32 -11.18
C ILE A 13 -10.27 -11.96 -11.53
N VAL A 14 -9.81 -12.23 -12.76
CA VAL A 14 -8.46 -11.88 -13.19
C VAL A 14 -8.24 -10.36 -13.14
N LEU A 15 -9.22 -9.57 -13.56
CA LEU A 15 -9.18 -8.11 -13.47
C LEU A 15 -9.16 -7.65 -12.01
N ALA A 16 -10.00 -8.23 -11.14
CA ALA A 16 -10.02 -7.91 -9.70
C ALA A 16 -8.68 -8.23 -9.02
N VAL A 17 -8.07 -9.38 -9.33
CA VAL A 17 -6.77 -9.77 -8.79
C VAL A 17 -5.65 -8.83 -9.28
N LYS A 18 -5.65 -8.45 -10.56
CA LYS A 18 -4.71 -7.44 -11.07
C LYS A 18 -4.92 -6.07 -10.43
N TYR A 19 -6.16 -5.70 -10.12
CA TYR A 19 -6.48 -4.45 -9.45
C TYR A 19 -5.99 -4.43 -7.99
N THR A 20 -6.03 -5.57 -7.30
CA THR A 20 -5.52 -5.69 -5.92
C THR A 20 -4.00 -5.62 -5.77
N PHE A 21 -3.23 -5.86 -6.84
CA PHE A 21 -1.77 -5.71 -6.85
C PHE A 21 -1.32 -4.57 -7.77
N ALA A 22 -2.23 -3.65 -8.10
CA ALA A 22 -1.96 -2.58 -9.03
C ALA A 22 -1.01 -1.55 -8.40
N LYS A 23 0.05 -1.25 -9.14
CA LYS A 23 0.89 -0.05 -8.98
C LYS A 23 0.03 1.17 -8.62
N VAL A 24 0.48 1.95 -7.65
CA VAL A 24 -0.13 3.24 -7.33
C VAL A 24 0.08 4.21 -8.50
N THR A 25 -1.02 4.77 -9.00
CA THR A 25 -1.06 5.75 -10.09
C THR A 25 -1.89 6.96 -9.65
N VAL A 26 -1.99 7.96 -10.53
CA VAL A 26 -2.84 9.14 -10.31
C VAL A 26 -4.32 8.80 -10.10
N ASP A 27 -4.76 7.64 -10.59
CA ASP A 27 -6.16 7.18 -10.51
C ASP A 27 -6.38 6.20 -9.34
N THR A 28 -5.35 5.93 -8.53
CA THR A 28 -5.47 5.01 -7.40
C THR A 28 -6.30 5.60 -6.28
N GLN A 29 -7.29 4.82 -5.82
CA GLN A 29 -8.06 5.12 -4.63
C GLN A 29 -7.36 4.52 -3.41
N CYS A 30 -6.97 5.38 -2.46
CA CYS A 30 -6.36 4.96 -1.21
C CYS A 30 -7.45 4.69 -0.17
N LYS A 31 -7.70 3.41 0.16
CA LYS A 31 -8.69 3.04 1.17
C LYS A 31 -8.20 3.50 2.56
N ASN A 32 -9.02 4.26 3.28
CA ASN A 32 -8.69 4.87 4.58
C ASN A 32 -7.43 5.75 4.56
N GLY A 33 -7.17 6.40 3.43
CA GLY A 33 -6.02 7.28 3.24
C GLY A 33 -6.27 8.27 2.11
N TYR A 34 -5.18 8.84 1.61
CA TYR A 34 -5.18 9.80 0.52
C TYR A 34 -3.96 9.61 -0.37
N LEU A 35 -4.11 9.95 -1.66
CA LEU A 35 -3.04 9.87 -2.63
C LEU A 35 -2.11 11.07 -2.51
N VAL A 36 -0.79 10.84 -2.57
CA VAL A 36 0.22 11.88 -2.63
C VAL A 36 1.14 11.66 -3.83
N GLN A 37 1.81 12.74 -4.24
CA GLN A 37 2.81 12.70 -5.30
C GLN A 37 4.17 13.16 -4.79
N MET A 38 5.19 12.36 -5.08
CA MET A 38 6.61 12.74 -4.98
C MET A 38 7.18 13.00 -6.39
N SER A 39 8.49 13.20 -6.53
CA SER A 39 9.08 13.51 -7.85
C SER A 39 8.87 12.42 -8.91
N ASN A 40 8.97 11.14 -8.53
CA ASN A 40 9.02 10.01 -9.46
C ASN A 40 7.93 8.96 -9.26
N HIS A 41 7.05 9.11 -8.26
CA HIS A 41 5.94 8.18 -8.04
C HIS A 41 4.77 8.82 -7.29
N PHE A 42 3.67 8.08 -7.27
CA PHE A 42 2.54 8.29 -6.38
C PHE A 42 2.58 7.22 -5.29
N GLU A 43 2.15 7.58 -4.08
CA GLU A 43 1.97 6.65 -2.98
C GLU A 43 0.70 7.02 -2.20
N CYS A 44 0.14 6.04 -1.50
CA CYS A 44 -0.93 6.30 -0.54
C CYS A 44 -0.32 6.64 0.82
N ARG A 45 -0.89 7.64 1.49
CA ARG A 45 -0.65 7.92 2.91
C ARG A 45 -1.93 7.71 3.70
N CYS A 46 -1.79 7.15 4.89
CA CYS A 46 -2.93 6.79 5.72
C CYS A 46 -3.48 7.97 6.51
N ASN A 47 -4.77 7.89 6.82
CA ASN A 47 -5.39 8.77 7.81
C ASN A 47 -4.86 8.45 9.21
N ASP A 48 -5.02 9.39 10.15
CA ASP A 48 -4.53 9.21 11.52
C ASP A 48 -5.10 7.94 12.18
N GLY A 49 -4.21 7.17 12.82
CA GLY A 49 -4.56 5.88 13.45
C GLY A 49 -4.64 4.70 12.48
N PHE A 50 -4.34 4.89 11.19
CA PHE A 50 -4.24 3.83 10.19
C PHE A 50 -2.80 3.68 9.68
N VAL A 51 -2.47 2.50 9.19
CA VAL A 51 -1.16 2.13 8.63
C VAL A 51 -1.33 1.34 7.35
N LEU A 52 -0.35 1.40 6.46
CA LEU A 52 -0.36 0.72 5.17
C LEU A 52 -0.34 -0.80 5.38
N ALA A 53 -1.41 -1.48 5.00
CA ALA A 53 -1.44 -2.94 4.90
C ALA A 53 -0.80 -3.42 3.58
N ASN A 54 -0.96 -2.62 2.54
CA ASN A 54 -0.35 -2.75 1.23
C ASN A 54 -0.29 -1.36 0.57
N GLU A 55 0.06 -1.28 -0.72
CA GLU A 55 0.37 -0.05 -1.43
C GLU A 55 -0.80 0.95 -1.54
N ASN A 56 -2.05 0.49 -1.45
CA ASN A 56 -3.24 1.34 -1.59
C ASN A 56 -4.28 1.19 -0.48
N THR A 57 -4.02 0.34 0.51
CA THR A 57 -4.97 0.04 1.58
C THR A 57 -4.36 0.34 2.93
N CYS A 58 -5.02 1.22 3.68
CA CYS A 58 -4.72 1.51 5.06
C CYS A 58 -5.70 0.77 5.98
N GLU A 59 -5.16 0.10 6.99
CA GLU A 59 -5.92 -0.61 8.02
C GLU A 59 -5.60 -0.04 9.40
N LYS A 60 -6.52 -0.20 10.35
CA LYS A 60 -6.37 0.38 11.69
C LYS A 60 -5.09 -0.15 12.36
N GLN A 61 -4.27 0.76 12.87
CA GLN A 61 -3.07 0.38 13.60
C GLN A 61 -3.45 -0.19 14.97
N ILE A 62 -2.83 -1.31 15.32
CA ILE A 62 -2.97 -1.93 16.63
C ILE A 62 -1.62 -2.10 17.31
N VAL A 63 -1.64 -2.26 18.63
CA VAL A 63 -0.45 -2.62 19.41
C VAL A 63 -0.48 -4.12 19.66
N CYS A 64 0.59 -4.84 19.32
CA CYS A 64 0.70 -6.28 19.52
C CYS A 64 0.76 -6.62 21.02
N LYS A 65 -0.40 -6.79 21.66
CA LYS A 65 -0.49 -7.09 23.10
C LYS A 65 -1.05 -8.48 23.38
N ASN A 66 -2.03 -8.92 22.60
CA ASN A 66 -2.74 -10.18 22.83
C ASN A 66 -2.58 -11.15 21.67
N THR A 67 -2.77 -12.45 21.92
CA THR A 67 -2.69 -13.47 20.86
C THR A 67 -3.77 -13.31 19.79
N GLN A 68 -4.88 -12.62 20.11
CA GLN A 68 -5.93 -12.24 19.16
C GLN A 68 -5.48 -11.15 18.17
N ASP A 69 -4.35 -10.50 18.42
CA ASP A 69 -3.80 -9.44 17.58
C ASP A 69 -2.93 -9.98 16.45
N VAL A 70 -2.60 -11.27 16.47
CA VAL A 70 -1.83 -11.92 15.41
C VAL A 70 -2.48 -11.70 14.05
N ASN A 71 -1.64 -11.37 13.06
CA ASN A 71 -2.00 -10.98 11.70
C ASN A 71 -2.71 -9.63 11.54
N LYS A 72 -2.94 -8.86 12.62
CA LYS A 72 -3.43 -7.48 12.49
C LYS A 72 -2.27 -6.50 12.28
N ASN A 73 -2.56 -5.39 11.61
CA ASN A 73 -1.58 -4.38 11.23
C ASN A 73 -1.09 -3.56 12.43
N CYS A 74 0.23 -3.45 12.59
CA CYS A 74 0.84 -2.78 13.73
C CYS A 74 1.76 -1.60 13.34
N ALA A 75 2.19 -1.55 12.08
CA ALA A 75 2.89 -0.44 11.45
C ALA A 75 2.71 -0.55 9.94
N ASP A 76 3.19 0.43 9.18
CA ASP A 76 3.21 0.35 7.72
C ASP A 76 3.95 -0.90 7.27
N TYR A 77 3.30 -1.69 6.41
CA TYR A 77 3.76 -2.97 5.88
C TYR A 77 4.21 -3.95 6.99
N ALA A 78 3.54 -3.92 8.15
CA ALA A 78 3.87 -4.76 9.29
C ALA A 78 2.63 -5.34 9.97
N VAL A 79 2.77 -6.57 10.47
CA VAL A 79 1.71 -7.30 11.20
C VAL A 79 2.25 -7.89 12.50
N CYS A 80 1.35 -8.10 13.46
CA CYS A 80 1.70 -8.79 14.68
C CYS A 80 1.91 -10.29 14.41
N ILE A 81 3.01 -10.83 14.91
CA ILE A 81 3.31 -12.26 14.89
C ILE A 81 3.50 -12.78 16.30
N ASN A 82 3.33 -14.08 16.45
CA ASN A 82 3.59 -14.80 17.68
C ASN A 82 4.69 -15.82 17.41
N THR A 83 5.93 -15.47 17.76
CA THR A 83 7.09 -16.36 17.61
C THR A 83 7.58 -16.84 18.97
N ARG A 84 8.14 -18.06 18.98
CA ARG A 84 8.94 -18.55 20.10
C ARG A 84 10.37 -18.09 19.85
N VAL A 85 10.89 -17.23 20.71
CA VAL A 85 12.30 -16.86 20.68
C VAL A 85 13.00 -17.64 21.80
N ASN A 86 13.90 -18.56 21.43
CA ASN A 86 14.89 -19.20 22.30
C ASN A 86 14.37 -19.65 23.69
N ASP A 87 13.38 -20.56 23.71
CA ASP A 87 12.82 -21.17 24.94
C ASP A 87 12.21 -20.21 25.98
N VAL A 88 11.98 -18.95 25.62
CA VAL A 88 11.17 -18.00 26.42
C VAL A 88 9.73 -18.00 25.90
N GLU A 89 8.79 -17.66 26.80
CA GLU A 89 7.38 -17.42 26.50
C GLU A 89 7.18 -16.75 25.14
N ARG A 90 6.18 -17.25 24.40
CA ARG A 90 5.69 -16.69 23.14
C ARG A 90 5.60 -15.17 23.22
N ALA A 91 6.47 -14.48 22.50
CA ALA A 91 6.52 -13.03 22.53
C ALA A 91 5.81 -12.46 21.28
N LEU A 92 4.87 -11.56 21.52
CA LEU A 92 4.13 -10.87 20.48
C LEU A 92 4.92 -9.66 20.02
N HIS A 93 5.27 -9.64 18.73
CA HIS A 93 6.05 -8.56 18.14
C HIS A 93 5.43 -8.12 16.81
N CYS A 94 5.65 -6.86 16.47
CA CYS A 94 5.35 -6.31 15.16
C CYS A 94 6.49 -6.64 14.20
N THR A 95 6.20 -7.30 13.08
CA THR A 95 7.20 -7.64 12.06
C THR A 95 6.76 -7.17 10.69
N CYS A 96 7.71 -6.85 9.83
CA CYS A 96 7.43 -6.55 8.43
C CYS A 96 6.79 -7.75 7.72
N ILE A 97 5.86 -7.47 6.83
CA ILE A 97 5.26 -8.48 5.95
C ILE A 97 6.29 -8.99 4.94
N THR A 98 5.99 -10.12 4.30
CA THR A 98 6.85 -10.70 3.26
C THR A 98 7.19 -9.67 2.17
N GLY A 99 8.45 -9.68 1.73
CA GLY A 99 8.95 -8.73 0.72
C GLY A 99 9.39 -7.39 1.29
N HIS A 100 9.26 -7.17 2.60
CA HIS A 100 9.73 -5.99 3.31
C HIS A 100 10.75 -6.35 4.39
N ASN A 101 11.71 -5.46 4.61
CA ASN A 101 12.72 -5.58 5.66
C ASN A 101 12.64 -4.37 6.59
N PRO A 102 12.92 -4.55 7.89
CA PRO A 102 12.99 -3.44 8.81
C PRO A 102 14.27 -2.62 8.56
N LEU A 103 14.11 -1.31 8.39
CA LEU A 103 15.20 -0.33 8.39
C LEU A 103 14.78 0.85 9.29
N ASN A 104 15.55 1.11 10.34
CA ASN A 104 15.25 2.17 11.32
C ASN A 104 13.81 2.09 11.89
N SER A 105 13.34 0.89 12.18
CA SER A 105 11.98 0.61 12.68
C SER A 105 10.84 0.89 11.68
N VAL A 106 11.15 1.07 10.39
CA VAL A 106 10.17 1.19 9.30
C VAL A 106 10.34 0.01 8.34
N CYS A 107 9.23 -0.58 7.90
CA CYS A 107 9.27 -1.64 6.90
C CYS A 107 9.39 -1.04 5.51
N ILE A 108 10.50 -1.34 4.84
CA ILE A 108 10.78 -0.90 3.47
C ILE A 108 10.84 -2.11 2.55
N PRO A 109 10.61 -1.95 1.22
CA PRO A 109 10.78 -3.06 0.28
C PRO A 109 12.17 -3.69 0.44
N ALA A 110 12.25 -5.02 0.48
CA ALA A 110 13.50 -5.74 0.78
C ALA A 110 14.64 -5.36 -0.18
N ARG A 111 14.32 -5.05 -1.44
CA ARG A 111 15.30 -4.58 -2.45
C ARG A 111 15.86 -3.19 -2.19
N CYS A 112 15.26 -2.42 -1.27
CA CYS A 112 15.71 -1.10 -0.87
C CYS A 112 16.63 -1.09 0.36
N THR A 113 16.92 -2.24 0.99
CA THR A 113 17.61 -2.34 2.30
C THR A 113 18.95 -1.59 2.38
N ASN A 114 19.67 -1.42 1.27
CA ASN A 114 20.98 -0.76 1.23
C ASN A 114 21.04 0.41 0.23
N ILE A 115 19.89 0.97 -0.16
CA ILE A 115 19.81 2.04 -1.17
C ILE A 115 19.54 3.37 -0.47
N LEU A 116 20.55 4.24 -0.48
CA LEU A 116 20.48 5.58 0.10
C LEU A 116 20.12 6.62 -0.98
N CYS A 117 18.94 7.21 -0.85
CA CYS A 117 18.42 8.18 -1.80
C CYS A 117 18.62 9.65 -1.41
N GLY A 118 19.12 9.95 -0.21
CA GLY A 118 19.28 11.34 0.25
C GLY A 118 17.94 11.98 0.62
N LYS A 119 17.58 13.11 -0.01
CA LYS A 119 16.30 13.82 0.22
C LYS A 119 15.13 13.14 -0.50
N GLY A 120 14.86 11.91 -0.11
CA GLY A 120 13.85 11.07 -0.73
C GLY A 120 13.92 9.64 -0.20
N LYS A 121 13.31 8.72 -0.93
CA LYS A 121 13.21 7.31 -0.55
C LYS A 121 13.49 6.39 -1.73
N CYS A 122 13.98 5.19 -1.43
CA CYS A 122 14.03 4.11 -2.40
C CYS A 122 12.63 3.55 -2.62
N ILE A 123 12.29 3.29 -3.87
CA ILE A 123 11.05 2.65 -4.30
C ILE A 123 11.35 1.52 -5.28
N ILE A 124 10.41 0.60 -5.42
CA ILE A 124 10.38 -0.28 -6.59
C ILE A 124 9.99 0.60 -7.79
N ASP A 125 10.74 0.50 -8.88
CA ASP A 125 10.50 1.30 -10.08
C ASP A 125 9.08 1.03 -10.58
N PRO A 126 8.21 2.06 -10.64
CA PRO A 126 6.82 1.86 -11.03
C PRO A 126 6.67 1.44 -12.49
N THR A 127 7.67 1.64 -13.34
CA THR A 127 7.66 1.22 -14.75
C THR A 127 8.26 -0.17 -14.95
N ASN A 128 9.19 -0.56 -14.08
CA ASN A 128 9.83 -1.86 -14.12
C ASN A 128 9.92 -2.45 -12.70
N PRO A 129 9.00 -3.35 -12.31
CA PRO A 129 8.97 -3.88 -10.96
C PRO A 129 10.18 -4.76 -10.63
N ASN A 130 11.08 -5.06 -11.58
CA ASN A 130 12.34 -5.76 -11.31
C ASN A 130 13.46 -4.81 -10.84
N ASN A 131 13.29 -3.51 -11.03
CA ASN A 131 14.29 -2.50 -10.68
C ASN A 131 13.88 -1.69 -9.43
N THR A 132 14.85 -1.02 -8.84
CA THR A 132 14.66 -0.03 -7.77
C THR A 132 15.17 1.32 -8.25
N MET A 133 14.54 2.38 -7.76
CA MET A 133 15.00 3.75 -8.03
C MET A 133 14.77 4.64 -6.82
N CYS A 134 15.39 5.82 -6.85
CA CYS A 134 15.08 6.87 -5.89
C CYS A 134 13.88 7.69 -6.37
N SER A 135 12.97 7.99 -5.44
CA SER A 135 12.00 9.06 -5.60
C SER A 135 12.31 10.14 -4.60
N CYS A 136 12.32 11.37 -5.08
CA CYS A 136 12.78 12.54 -4.36
C CYS A 136 11.64 13.35 -3.80
N ASP A 137 11.96 14.05 -2.73
CA ASP A 137 11.15 15.09 -2.15
C ASP A 137 10.90 16.19 -3.18
N ILE A 138 9.69 16.75 -3.20
CA ILE A 138 9.36 17.86 -4.10
C ILE A 138 10.29 19.04 -3.83
N GLY A 139 10.88 19.60 -4.89
CA GLY A 139 11.97 20.58 -4.81
C GLY A 139 13.35 19.98 -5.06
N THR A 140 13.45 18.64 -5.13
CA THR A 140 14.66 17.92 -5.51
C THR A 140 14.41 16.91 -6.63
N THR A 141 15.48 16.58 -7.36
CA THR A 141 15.47 15.59 -8.45
C THR A 141 16.75 14.75 -8.41
N LEU A 142 16.81 13.74 -9.27
CA LEU A 142 17.94 12.84 -9.41
C LEU A 142 19.20 13.59 -9.89
N ASP A 143 20.31 13.32 -9.23
CA ASP A 143 21.65 13.73 -9.64
C ASP A 143 22.30 12.73 -10.62
N GLU A 144 23.55 12.97 -11.01
CA GLU A 144 24.31 12.09 -11.90
C GLU A 144 24.53 10.68 -11.33
N SER A 145 24.37 10.52 -10.01
CA SER A 145 24.47 9.24 -9.29
C SER A 145 23.11 8.58 -9.06
N ASN A 146 22.03 9.09 -9.67
CA ASN A 146 20.64 8.65 -9.47
C ASN A 146 20.15 8.76 -8.01
N LYS A 147 20.64 9.76 -7.26
CA LYS A 147 20.19 10.08 -5.89
C LYS A 147 19.55 11.46 -5.84
N CYS A 148 18.77 11.74 -4.79
CA CYS A 148 18.06 13.00 -4.63
C CYS A 148 19.00 14.09 -4.09
N GLY A 149 19.89 14.57 -4.96
CA GLY A 149 20.95 15.53 -4.65
C GLY A 149 20.83 16.88 -5.37
N LYS A 150 20.06 16.96 -6.47
CA LYS A 150 19.92 18.20 -7.26
C LYS A 150 18.64 18.95 -6.92
N PRO A 151 18.66 20.29 -6.83
CA PRO A 151 17.44 21.09 -6.88
C PRO A 151 16.69 20.83 -8.19
N GLY A 152 15.37 20.68 -8.12
CA GLY A 152 14.55 20.41 -9.30
C GLY A 152 13.09 20.64 -9.01
N ASN A 153 12.35 21.08 -10.02
CA ASN A 153 10.92 21.27 -9.90
C ASN A 153 10.18 20.04 -10.46
N THR A 154 9.17 19.57 -9.74
CA THR A 154 8.23 18.56 -10.21
C THR A 154 6.87 19.24 -10.28
N GLN A 155 6.21 19.18 -11.43
CA GLN A 155 4.85 19.72 -11.52
C GLN A 155 3.86 18.76 -10.83
N CYS A 156 2.91 19.31 -10.06
CA CYS A 156 1.83 18.49 -9.55
C CYS A 156 0.93 18.01 -10.69
N THR A 157 0.61 16.72 -10.66
CA THR A 157 -0.25 16.02 -11.62
C THR A 157 -1.41 15.28 -10.96
N LEU A 158 -1.62 15.47 -9.64
CA LEU A 158 -2.76 14.92 -8.92
C LEU A 158 -4.09 15.44 -9.48
N LYS A 159 -5.06 14.54 -9.61
CA LYS A 159 -6.44 14.86 -10.02
C LYS A 159 -7.27 15.24 -8.79
N CYS A 160 -7.16 16.50 -8.35
CA CYS A 160 -7.91 17.01 -7.21
C CYS A 160 -9.38 17.29 -7.58
N LYS A 161 -10.28 17.24 -6.58
CA LYS A 161 -11.69 17.61 -6.77
C LYS A 161 -11.84 19.10 -7.09
N ALA A 162 -13.00 19.50 -7.59
CA ALA A 162 -13.25 20.89 -8.00
C ALA A 162 -13.04 21.93 -6.87
N ASN A 163 -13.38 21.57 -5.62
CA ASN A 163 -13.21 22.38 -4.42
C ASN A 163 -11.85 22.16 -3.72
N GLU A 164 -10.94 21.41 -4.33
CA GLU A 164 -9.61 21.14 -3.84
C GLU A 164 -8.56 21.71 -4.80
N GLU A 165 -7.36 21.91 -4.30
CA GLU A 165 -6.19 22.27 -5.08
C GLU A 165 -4.98 21.44 -4.66
N CYS A 166 -4.03 21.27 -5.56
CA CYS A 166 -2.82 20.53 -5.27
C CYS A 166 -1.77 21.44 -4.62
N LEU A 167 -1.51 21.24 -3.34
CA LEU A 167 -0.50 22.02 -2.61
C LEU A 167 0.67 21.15 -2.16
N LEU A 168 1.84 21.79 -2.11
CA LEU A 168 3.02 21.24 -1.48
C LEU A 168 2.79 21.21 0.04
N THR A 169 2.76 20.02 0.60
CA THR A 169 2.68 19.79 2.05
C THR A 169 3.99 19.15 2.49
N GLN A 170 4.80 19.87 3.27
CA GLN A 170 6.15 19.45 3.65
C GLN A 170 7.05 19.20 2.44
N ASN A 171 7.13 17.95 1.97
CA ASN A 171 8.01 17.48 0.90
C ASN A 171 7.28 16.66 -0.18
N TYR A 172 5.94 16.65 -0.20
CA TYR A 172 5.11 15.98 -1.20
C TYR A 172 3.90 16.83 -1.58
N TYR A 173 3.31 16.53 -2.74
CA TYR A 173 2.05 17.12 -3.15
C TYR A 173 0.85 16.34 -2.61
N LYS A 174 -0.20 17.06 -2.20
CA LYS A 174 -1.49 16.52 -1.77
C LYS A 174 -2.63 17.43 -2.25
N CYS A 175 -3.79 16.86 -2.55
CA CYS A 175 -5.02 17.63 -2.73
C CYS A 175 -5.56 18.11 -1.38
N VAL A 176 -5.78 19.42 -1.25
CA VAL A 176 -6.32 20.07 -0.05
C VAL A 176 -7.52 20.92 -0.43
N ALA A 177 -8.47 21.11 0.49
CA ALA A 177 -9.60 22.00 0.25
C ALA A 177 -9.13 23.43 0.01
N LYS A 178 -9.71 24.11 -0.98
CA LYS A 178 -9.49 25.54 -1.21
C LYS A 178 -10.02 26.32 -0.01
N GLU A 179 -9.23 27.24 0.52
CA GLU A 179 -9.72 28.15 1.57
C GLU A 179 -10.85 29.00 1.00
N SER A 180 -12.06 28.83 1.54
CA SER A 180 -13.15 29.79 1.34
C SER A 180 -12.89 30.98 2.26
N GLY A 181 -12.69 32.17 1.70
CA GLY A 181 -12.57 33.40 2.47
C GLY A 181 -13.76 33.60 3.40
N GLY A 182 -13.57 33.29 4.67
CA GLY A 182 -14.57 33.40 5.73
C GLY A 182 -13.93 32.97 7.05
N GLU A 183 -13.70 33.93 7.94
CA GLU A 183 -13.22 33.68 9.31
C GLU A 183 -14.11 32.65 10.02
N GLY A 184 -13.49 31.55 10.47
CA GLY A 184 -14.14 30.52 11.24
C GLY A 184 -13.12 29.60 11.91
N SER A 185 -12.80 29.89 13.17
CA SER A 185 -12.09 28.95 14.04
C SER A 185 -12.95 27.70 14.30
N GLY A 186 -12.34 26.52 14.15
CA GLY A 186 -12.71 25.31 14.89
C GLY A 186 -13.34 24.18 14.08
N GLY A 187 -12.79 22.97 14.26
CA GLY A 187 -13.55 21.72 14.11
C GLY A 187 -12.83 20.58 13.41
N GLU A 188 -12.17 19.71 14.19
CA GLU A 188 -11.88 18.32 13.81
C GLU A 188 -13.20 17.60 13.45
N GLY A 189 -13.25 17.04 12.24
CA GLY A 189 -14.38 16.25 11.76
C GLY A 189 -14.20 14.76 12.05
N SER A 190 -14.88 14.31 13.11
CA SER A 190 -14.98 12.94 13.61
C SER A 190 -15.31 11.86 12.58
N GLY A 191 -14.82 10.66 12.91
CA GLY A 191 -15.04 9.42 12.18
C GLY A 191 -16.50 8.98 12.10
N GLY A 192 -16.79 8.30 11.00
CA GLY A 192 -18.01 7.50 10.85
C GLY A 192 -17.75 6.06 11.30
N GLU A 193 -18.48 5.64 12.32
CA GLU A 193 -18.64 4.24 12.69
C GLU A 193 -19.41 3.47 11.59
N GLY A 194 -18.84 2.35 11.16
CA GLY A 194 -19.49 1.36 10.31
C GLY A 194 -19.42 -0.01 10.99
N SER A 195 -20.53 -0.40 11.58
CA SER A 195 -20.78 -1.61 12.38
C SER A 195 -20.43 -2.94 11.69
N GLY A 196 -19.65 -3.75 12.41
CA GLY A 196 -19.77 -5.21 12.57
C GLY A 196 -20.38 -6.07 11.47
N GLY A 197 -19.50 -6.79 10.77
CA GLY A 197 -19.82 -8.04 10.09
C GLY A 197 -18.65 -9.01 10.26
N ALA A 198 -18.75 -9.92 11.22
CA ALA A 198 -17.73 -10.92 11.50
C ALA A 198 -17.66 -11.96 10.36
N THR A 199 -16.55 -11.97 9.64
CA THR A 199 -15.96 -13.18 9.07
C THR A 199 -14.44 -13.01 9.07
N GLY A 200 -13.82 -13.47 10.15
CA GLY A 200 -12.37 -13.65 10.19
C GLY A 200 -11.97 -14.70 9.16
N ALA A 201 -11.55 -14.26 7.99
CA ALA A 201 -10.74 -15.07 7.11
C ALA A 201 -9.29 -14.92 7.58
N ALA A 202 -8.83 -15.89 8.37
CA ALA A 202 -7.41 -16.11 8.57
C ALA A 202 -6.77 -16.32 7.19
N TYR A 203 -6.02 -15.32 6.70
CA TYR A 203 -5.22 -15.47 5.49
C TYR A 203 -3.97 -16.29 5.86
N SER A 204 -4.15 -17.61 5.93
CA SER A 204 -3.06 -18.57 5.92
C SER A 204 -2.37 -18.57 4.55
N PHE A 205 -1.05 -18.68 4.58
CA PHE A 205 -0.04 -18.63 3.52
C PHE A 205 -0.17 -19.65 2.34
N MET A 206 -1.37 -19.99 1.86
CA MET A 206 -1.57 -20.98 0.78
C MET A 206 -1.91 -20.39 -0.61
N ASN A 207 -1.81 -19.07 -0.81
CA ASN A 207 -2.27 -18.44 -2.06
C ASN A 207 -1.22 -18.29 -3.19
N GLY A 208 0.02 -18.73 -3.00
CA GLY A 208 1.00 -18.78 -4.10
C GLY A 208 0.83 -20.00 -5.01
N TYR A 209 0.49 -21.16 -4.43
CA TYR A 209 0.35 -22.43 -5.16
C TYR A 209 -1.11 -22.80 -5.47
N SER A 210 -2.08 -22.36 -4.66
CA SER A 210 -3.51 -22.67 -4.84
C SER A 210 -4.08 -22.17 -6.18
N VAL A 211 -3.67 -20.98 -6.64
CA VAL A 211 -4.19 -20.40 -7.90
C VAL A 211 -3.71 -21.20 -9.12
N ILE A 212 -2.47 -21.70 -9.10
CA ILE A 212 -1.94 -22.56 -10.17
C ILE A 212 -2.62 -23.93 -10.11
N SER A 213 -2.82 -24.50 -8.92
CA SER A 213 -3.52 -25.78 -8.76
C SER A 213 -4.98 -25.73 -9.22
N ILE A 214 -5.71 -24.65 -8.96
CA ILE A 214 -7.09 -24.48 -9.44
C ILE A 214 -7.14 -24.36 -10.97
N LEU A 215 -6.23 -23.59 -11.59
CA LEU A 215 -6.17 -23.47 -13.04
C LEU A 215 -5.81 -24.80 -13.73
N VAL A 216 -4.91 -25.59 -13.13
CA VAL A 216 -4.54 -26.92 -13.65
C VAL A 216 -5.67 -27.93 -13.49
N VAL A 217 -6.36 -27.97 -12.34
CA VAL A 217 -7.52 -28.87 -12.13
C VAL A 217 -8.66 -28.54 -13.09
N PHE A 218 -8.89 -27.25 -13.39
CA PHE A 218 -9.88 -26.83 -14.39
C PHE A 218 -9.45 -27.16 -15.83
N ALA A 219 -8.17 -27.08 -16.17
CA ALA A 219 -7.66 -27.50 -17.48
C ALA A 219 -7.89 -29.00 -17.71
N PHE A 220 -7.67 -29.84 -16.70
CA PHE A 220 -7.98 -31.28 -16.77
C PHE A 220 -9.49 -31.55 -16.90
N PHE A 221 -10.34 -30.78 -16.21
CA PHE A 221 -11.79 -30.92 -16.31
C PHE A 221 -12.32 -30.55 -17.70
N MET A 222 -11.76 -29.50 -18.32
CA MET A 222 -12.13 -29.07 -19.68
C MET A 222 -11.62 -30.04 -20.76
N MET A 223 -10.48 -30.70 -20.56
CA MET A 223 -10.00 -31.74 -21.48
C MET A 223 -10.75 -33.08 -21.36
N SER A 224 -11.49 -33.31 -20.26
CA SER A 224 -12.29 -34.52 -20.06
C SER A 224 -13.73 -34.40 -20.59
N LEU A 225 -14.11 -33.22 -21.09
CA LEU A 225 -15.42 -32.89 -21.63
C LEU A 225 -15.42 -32.79 -23.17
N VAL A 226 -14.35 -33.25 -23.82
CA VAL A 226 -14.21 -33.38 -25.29
C VAL A 226 -14.29 -34.85 -25.68
#